data_AF-A0AAE1EBF6-F1
#
_entry.id   AF-A0AAE1EBF6-F1
#
_cell.length_a   1.000
_cell.length_b   1.000
_cell.length_c   1.000
_cell.angle_alpha   90.00
_cell.angle_beta   90.00
_cell.angle_gamma   90.00
#
_symmetry.space_group_name_H-M   'P 1'
#
loop_
_entity.id
_entity.type
_entity.pdbx_description
1 polymer ?
#
loop_
_entity_poly.entity_id
_entity_poly.type
_entity_poly.pdbx_seq_one_letter_code
_entity_poly.pdbx_strand_id
1 'polypeptide(L)'
;MGNINLRPDICEQLHEIFKMKVAVMSDLEKICALVIDGMALKKSLNYDSLNDEIEGIEDFGSLGRTQLFATEALVVMVRGIVFTWKQRLAYYPSSGPTKTHMLETVLKDIIISVRELGLIPKVLIWDQVQTIKRWSTNWGSIGTSHIF
;
A
#
# COMPACT_ATOMS: atom_id res chain seq x y z
N MET A 1 3.72 0.95 25.87
CA MET A 1 3.51 0.67 24.43
C MET A 1 4.73 1.21 23.70
N GLY A 2 5.42 0.39 22.91
CA GLY A 2 6.61 0.82 22.17
C GLY A 2 6.25 1.86 21.12
N ASN A 3 7.20 2.73 20.76
CA ASN A 3 7.02 3.70 19.68
C ASN A 3 6.95 2.94 18.35
N ILE A 4 5.90 3.16 17.56
CA ILE A 4 5.77 2.57 16.22
C ILE A 4 6.59 3.42 15.27
N ASN A 5 7.59 2.83 14.62
CA ASN A 5 8.41 3.50 13.63
C ASN A 5 7.77 3.31 12.24
N LEU A 6 7.19 4.38 11.70
CA LEU A 6 6.59 4.36 10.38
C LEU A 6 7.61 4.80 9.35
N ARG A 7 8.02 3.85 8.51
CA ARG A 7 8.89 4.11 7.37
C ARG A 7 8.16 3.80 6.06
N PRO A 8 8.62 4.36 4.93
CA PRO A 8 8.22 3.86 3.63
C PRO A 8 8.39 2.34 3.59
N ASP A 9 7.50 1.65 2.88
CA ASP A 9 7.28 0.20 2.93
C ASP A 9 6.23 -0.31 3.93
N ILE A 10 6.05 -1.64 3.93
CA ILE A 10 5.20 -2.37 4.86
C ILE A 10 5.82 -2.30 6.25
N CYS A 11 5.07 -1.74 7.21
CA CYS A 11 5.52 -1.65 8.60
C CYS A 11 5.31 -2.98 9.33
N GLU A 12 6.39 -3.71 9.60
CA GLU A 12 6.36 -5.02 10.29
C GLU A 12 5.65 -4.95 11.64
N GLN A 13 5.91 -3.91 12.45
CA GLN A 13 5.27 -3.74 13.76
C GLN A 13 3.74 -3.65 13.66
N LEU A 14 3.24 -2.90 12.67
CA LEU A 14 1.80 -2.83 12.41
C LEU A 14 1.26 -4.14 11.83
N HIS A 15 2.05 -4.79 10.99
CA HIS A 15 1.71 -6.08 10.39
C HIS A 15 1.50 -7.15 11.47
N GLU A 16 2.39 -7.27 12.45
CA GLU A 16 2.28 -8.21 13.57
C GLU A 16 1.05 -7.95 14.44
N ILE A 17 0.82 -6.68 14.81
CA ILE A 17 -0.36 -6.29 15.59
C ILE A 17 -1.63 -6.64 14.83
N PHE A 18 -1.64 -6.36 13.53
CA PHE A 18 -2.80 -6.63 12.70
C PHE A 18 -3.02 -8.13 12.49
N LYS A 19 -1.96 -8.93 12.38
CA LYS A 19 -2.03 -10.40 12.31
C LYS A 19 -2.74 -11.01 13.51
N MET A 20 -2.46 -10.52 14.72
CA MET A 20 -3.18 -10.95 15.93
C MET A 20 -4.68 -10.65 15.86
N LYS A 21 -5.05 -9.51 15.28
CA LYS A 21 -6.46 -9.15 15.07
C LYS A 21 -7.13 -10.02 14.01
N VAL A 22 -6.44 -10.32 12.90
CA VAL A 22 -6.96 -11.17 11.81
C VAL A 22 -7.13 -12.61 12.28
N ALA A 23 -6.27 -13.11 13.18
CA ALA A 23 -6.36 -14.47 13.72
C ALA A 23 -7.70 -14.78 14.42
N VAL A 24 -8.34 -13.75 14.99
CA VAL A 24 -9.64 -13.89 15.69
C VAL A 24 -10.83 -13.44 14.84
N MET A 25 -10.61 -13.05 13.57
CA MET A 25 -11.69 -12.71 12.64
C MET A 25 -12.38 -13.98 12.12
N SER A 26 -13.69 -13.87 11.90
CA SER A 26 -14.44 -14.83 11.11
C SER A 26 -14.01 -14.81 9.64
N ASP A 27 -14.32 -15.86 8.89
CA ASP A 27 -13.93 -15.94 7.47
C ASP A 27 -14.62 -14.87 6.61
N LEU A 28 -15.82 -14.42 6.99
CA LEU A 28 -16.50 -13.30 6.33
C LEU A 28 -15.84 -11.95 6.62
N GLU A 29 -15.34 -11.74 7.84
CA GLU A 29 -14.61 -10.52 8.20
C GLU A 29 -13.27 -10.38 7.47
N LYS A 30 -12.65 -11.51 7.11
CA LYS A 30 -11.38 -11.56 6.36
C LYS A 30 -11.52 -11.17 4.89
N ILE A 31 -12.74 -11.14 4.34
CA ILE A 31 -12.99 -10.72 2.95
C ILE A 31 -12.75 -9.22 2.82
N CYS A 32 -11.74 -8.84 2.03
CA CYS A 32 -11.28 -7.46 1.94
C CYS A 32 -11.03 -7.00 0.49
N ALA A 33 -11.00 -5.68 0.33
CA ALA A 33 -10.51 -4.99 -0.84
C ALA A 33 -9.13 -4.41 -0.55
N LEU A 34 -8.24 -4.45 -1.55
CA LEU A 34 -7.03 -3.66 -1.60
C LEU A 34 -7.36 -2.30 -2.19
N VAL A 35 -6.99 -1.23 -1.49
CA VAL A 35 -7.24 0.15 -1.92
C VAL A 35 -5.89 0.83 -2.05
N ILE A 36 -5.63 1.36 -3.24
CA ILE A 36 -4.43 2.10 -3.57
C ILE A 36 -4.85 3.47 -4.04
N ASP A 37 -4.17 4.49 -3.54
CA ASP A 37 -4.43 5.87 -3.89
C ASP A 37 -3.13 6.69 -3.87
N GLY A 38 -3.08 7.74 -4.69
CA GLY A 38 -1.99 8.70 -4.73
C GLY A 38 -2.35 9.96 -3.96
N MET A 39 -1.56 10.33 -2.96
CA MET A 39 -1.76 11.56 -2.19
C MET A 39 -0.69 12.59 -2.56
N ALA A 40 -1.09 13.79 -3.00
CA ALA A 40 -0.15 14.87 -3.27
C ALA A 40 0.61 15.32 -2.02
N LEU A 41 1.92 15.51 -2.15
CA LEU A 41 2.82 16.01 -1.10
C LEU A 41 3.40 17.36 -1.47
N LYS A 42 3.60 18.21 -0.46
CA LYS A 42 4.40 19.43 -0.60
C LYS A 42 5.88 19.04 -0.54
N LYS A 43 6.65 19.47 -1.54
CA LYS A 43 8.11 19.31 -1.54
C LYS A 43 8.73 19.98 -0.31
N SER A 44 9.45 19.19 0.48
CA SER A 44 10.17 19.62 1.67
C SER A 44 11.20 18.54 1.99
N LEU A 45 12.37 18.93 2.50
CA LEU A 45 13.33 17.99 3.06
C LEU A 45 13.39 18.20 4.57
N ASN A 46 13.36 17.11 5.31
CA ASN A 46 13.55 17.11 6.74
C ASN A 46 14.61 16.08 7.08
N TYR A 47 15.46 16.39 8.05
CA TYR A 47 16.43 15.44 8.56
C TYR A 47 15.83 14.76 9.79
N ASP A 48 15.66 13.45 9.70
CA ASP A 48 15.23 12.60 10.79
C ASP A 48 16.46 12.13 11.58
N SER A 49 16.74 12.83 12.67
CA SER A 49 17.89 12.54 13.55
C SER A 49 17.80 11.19 14.27
N LEU A 50 16.60 10.60 14.41
CA LEU A 50 16.45 9.32 15.10
C LEU A 50 16.99 8.17 14.26
N ASN A 51 16.87 8.29 12.95
CA ASN A 51 17.27 7.26 12.01
C ASN A 51 18.44 7.68 11.11
N ASP A 52 18.97 8.89 11.28
CA ASP A 52 20.07 9.46 10.48
C ASP A 52 19.75 9.46 8.97
N GLU A 53 18.57 9.97 8.62
CA GLU A 53 18.06 9.96 7.25
C GLU A 53 17.42 11.27 6.81
N ILE A 54 17.49 11.54 5.51
CA ILE A 54 16.76 12.65 4.88
C ILE A 54 15.40 12.15 4.40
N GLU A 55 14.33 12.75 4.89
CA GLU A 55 12.96 12.55 4.43
C GLU A 55 12.59 13.56 3.33
N GLY A 56 11.57 13.23 2.54
CA GLY A 56 11.06 14.11 1.48
C GLY A 56 11.65 13.85 0.08
N ILE A 57 12.40 12.76 -0.04
CA ILE A 57 12.83 12.19 -1.32
C ILE A 57 11.98 10.97 -1.69
N GLU A 58 12.02 10.59 -2.95
CA GLU A 58 11.39 9.36 -3.45
C GLU A 58 12.02 8.13 -2.79
N ASP A 59 11.16 7.28 -2.24
CA ASP A 59 11.52 6.16 -1.37
C ASP A 59 10.50 5.02 -1.52
N PHE A 60 10.95 3.92 -2.11
CA PHE A 60 10.18 2.70 -2.25
C PHE A 60 10.61 1.62 -1.23
N GLY A 61 11.21 2.05 -0.12
CA GLY A 61 11.63 1.17 0.96
C GLY A 61 12.70 0.19 0.52
N SER A 62 12.42 -1.10 0.70
CA SER A 62 13.30 -2.20 0.28
C SER A 62 13.58 -2.21 -1.23
N LEU A 63 12.73 -1.58 -2.05
CA LEU A 63 12.92 -1.47 -3.50
C LEU A 63 13.87 -0.32 -3.91
N GLY A 64 14.28 0.52 -2.96
CA GLY A 64 15.30 1.54 -3.15
C GLY A 64 14.78 2.98 -3.08
N ARG A 65 15.74 3.91 -3.04
CA ARG A 65 15.55 5.36 -2.86
C ARG A 65 16.25 6.12 -3.97
N THR A 66 15.73 7.30 -4.32
CA THR A 66 16.37 8.20 -5.30
C THR A 66 16.63 9.57 -4.69
N GLN A 67 17.36 10.44 -5.40
CA GLN A 67 17.62 11.83 -4.97
C GLN A 67 16.55 12.81 -5.47
N LEU A 68 15.42 12.31 -5.99
CA LEU A 68 14.32 13.12 -6.48
C LEU A 68 13.41 13.52 -5.32
N PHE A 69 12.89 14.74 -5.34
CA PHE A 69 11.90 15.17 -4.34
C PHE A 69 10.61 14.37 -4.48
N ALA A 70 10.10 13.86 -3.36
CA ALA A 70 8.76 13.30 -3.33
C ALA A 70 7.73 14.41 -3.53
N THR A 71 6.79 14.17 -4.44
CA THR A 71 5.65 15.07 -4.72
C THR A 71 4.32 14.37 -4.53
N GLU A 72 4.33 13.05 -4.42
CA GLU A 72 3.17 12.22 -4.16
C GLU A 72 3.57 11.13 -3.14
N ALA A 73 2.58 10.52 -2.51
CA ALA A 73 2.73 9.30 -1.73
C ALA A 73 1.73 8.27 -2.26
N LEU A 74 2.24 7.14 -2.73
CA LEU A 74 1.42 5.96 -2.99
C LEU A 74 1.05 5.34 -1.65
N VAL A 75 -0.23 5.31 -1.31
CA VAL A 75 -0.73 4.74 -0.06
C VAL A 75 -1.49 3.46 -0.35
N VAL A 76 -1.19 2.41 0.42
CA VAL A 76 -1.85 1.11 0.28
C VAL A 76 -2.58 0.76 1.57
N MET A 77 -3.84 0.41 1.44
CA MET A 77 -4.72 0.03 2.54
C MET A 77 -5.49 -1.25 2.21
N VAL A 78 -5.87 -1.98 3.26
CA VAL A 78 -6.92 -3.00 3.18
C VAL A 78 -8.19 -2.47 3.82
N ARG A 79 -9.34 -2.82 3.21
CA ARG A 79 -10.67 -2.48 3.72
C ARG A 79 -11.56 -3.71 3.70
N GLY A 80 -12.22 -4.02 4.81
CA GLY A 80 -13.24 -5.06 4.86
C GLY A 80 -14.39 -4.76 3.89
N ILE A 81 -14.84 -5.78 3.15
CA ILE A 81 -15.96 -5.65 2.20
C ILE A 81 -17.28 -5.91 2.91
N VAL A 82 -17.35 -7.02 3.64
CA VAL A 82 -18.57 -7.43 4.35
C VAL A 82 -18.73 -6.64 5.65
N PHE A 83 -17.62 -6.43 6.36
CA PHE A 83 -17.58 -5.70 7.63
C PHE A 83 -16.78 -4.41 7.49
N THR A 84 -17.18 -3.37 8.23
CA THR A 84 -16.53 -2.06 8.15
C THR A 84 -15.29 -2.02 9.03
N TRP A 85 -14.12 -2.23 8.41
CA TRP A 85 -12.82 -1.98 9.02
C TRP A 85 -11.83 -1.57 7.93
N LYS A 86 -10.76 -0.87 8.31
CA LYS A 86 -9.67 -0.49 7.41
C LYS A 86 -8.34 -0.47 8.16
N GLN A 87 -7.27 -0.86 7.48
CA GLN A 87 -5.91 -0.81 8.01
C GLN A 87 -4.96 -0.37 6.89
N ARG A 88 -4.09 0.61 7.18
CA ARG A 88 -2.99 0.98 6.28
C ARG A 88 -1.93 -0.11 6.32
N LEU A 89 -1.43 -0.53 5.16
CA LEU A 89 -0.35 -1.50 5.05
C LEU A 89 0.99 -0.83 4.80
N ALA A 90 1.05 0.01 3.76
CA ALA A 90 2.29 0.62 3.30
C ALA A 90 2.05 2.04 2.80
N TYR A 91 3.13 2.80 2.69
CA TYR A 91 3.18 4.02 1.90
C TYR A 91 4.54 4.14 1.23
N TYR A 92 4.58 4.81 0.07
CA TYR A 92 5.79 5.00 -0.71
C TYR A 92 5.81 6.43 -1.27
N PRO A 93 6.65 7.33 -0.74
CA PRO A 93 6.88 8.65 -1.33
C PRO A 93 7.43 8.51 -2.77
N SER A 94 6.81 9.16 -3.74
CA SER A 94 7.20 9.09 -5.15
C SER A 94 7.40 10.47 -5.76
N SER A 95 8.31 10.57 -6.74
CA SER A 95 8.51 11.78 -7.53
C SER A 95 7.51 11.80 -8.70
N GLY A 96 6.27 12.16 -8.39
CA GLY A 96 5.13 12.15 -9.31
C GLY A 96 4.41 10.79 -9.33
N PRO A 97 3.58 10.53 -10.37
CA PRO A 97 2.87 9.27 -10.50
C PRO A 97 3.82 8.08 -10.51
N THR A 98 3.53 7.08 -9.68
CA THR A 98 4.38 5.88 -9.58
C THR A 98 4.44 5.15 -10.93
N LYS A 99 5.65 4.78 -11.36
CA LYS A 99 5.88 4.07 -12.63
C LYS A 99 5.23 2.69 -12.61
N THR A 100 4.70 2.25 -13.76
CA THR A 100 3.98 0.97 -13.88
C THR A 100 4.77 -0.23 -13.33
N HIS A 101 6.06 -0.38 -13.66
CA HIS A 101 6.86 -1.52 -13.18
C HIS A 101 7.05 -1.53 -11.65
N MET A 102 7.16 -0.34 -11.04
CA MET A 102 7.24 -0.21 -9.58
C MET A 102 5.91 -0.60 -8.94
N LEU A 103 4.80 -0.14 -9.52
CA LEU A 103 3.45 -0.53 -9.06
C LEU A 103 3.22 -2.04 -9.14
N GLU A 104 3.65 -2.69 -10.22
CA GLU A 104 3.52 -4.16 -10.36
C GLU A 104 4.30 -4.91 -9.27
N THR A 105 5.46 -4.38 -8.88
CA THR A 105 6.31 -4.96 -7.83
C THR A 105 5.65 -4.77 -6.47
N VAL A 106 5.29 -3.53 -6.12
CA VAL A 106 4.58 -3.18 -4.89
C VAL A 106 3.27 -3.98 -4.75
N LEU A 107 2.49 -4.11 -5.82
CA LEU A 107 1.24 -4.88 -5.81
C LEU A 107 1.46 -6.35 -5.49
N LYS A 108 2.50 -6.97 -6.06
CA LYS A 108 2.82 -8.38 -5.77
C LYS A 108 3.19 -8.56 -4.30
N ASP A 109 4.04 -7.70 -3.76
CA ASP A 109 4.51 -7.77 -2.37
C ASP A 109 3.35 -7.56 -1.39
N ILE A 110 2.47 -6.58 -1.68
CA ILE A 110 1.27 -6.33 -0.89
C ILE A 110 0.31 -7.52 -0.93
N ILE A 111 0.05 -8.12 -2.10
CA ILE A 111 -0.85 -9.28 -2.21
C ILE A 111 -0.31 -10.47 -1.40
N ILE A 112 0.99 -10.72 -1.46
CA ILE A 112 1.64 -11.76 -0.66
C ILE A 112 1.46 -11.47 0.83
N SER A 113 1.84 -10.27 1.26
CA SER A 113 1.73 -9.80 2.64
C SER A 113 0.29 -9.91 3.21
N VAL A 114 -0.72 -9.54 2.41
CA VAL A 114 -2.14 -9.62 2.80
C VAL A 114 -2.60 -11.06 2.97
N ARG A 115 -2.14 -11.98 2.11
CA ARG A 115 -2.45 -13.40 2.22
C ARG A 115 -1.77 -14.03 3.44
N GLU A 116 -0.54 -13.62 3.75
CA GLU A 116 0.21 -14.07 4.93
C GLU A 116 -0.40 -13.58 6.25
N LEU A 117 -1.11 -12.45 6.24
CA LEU A 117 -1.97 -12.01 7.35
C LEU A 117 -3.17 -12.93 7.58
N GLY A 118 -3.56 -13.74 6.59
CA GLY A 118 -4.77 -14.56 6.60
C GLY A 118 -6.01 -13.85 6.05
N LEU A 119 -5.85 -12.71 5.38
CA LEU A 119 -6.94 -12.01 4.72
C LEU A 119 -7.24 -12.59 3.33
N ILE A 120 -8.44 -12.32 2.82
CA ILE A 120 -8.93 -12.82 1.54
C ILE A 120 -9.20 -11.62 0.62
N PRO A 121 -8.17 -11.12 -0.11
CA PRO A 121 -8.36 -10.01 -1.03
C PRO A 121 -9.20 -10.46 -2.24
N LYS A 122 -10.31 -9.77 -2.50
CA LYS A 122 -11.22 -10.06 -3.62
C LYS A 122 -11.27 -8.97 -4.68
N VAL A 123 -10.98 -7.73 -4.29
CA VAL A 123 -11.12 -6.55 -5.15
C VAL A 123 -9.88 -5.69 -5.01
N LEU A 124 -9.41 -5.13 -6.12
CA LEU A 124 -8.43 -4.04 -6.14
C LEU A 124 -9.16 -2.76 -6.56
N ILE A 125 -9.03 -1.71 -5.76
CA ILE A 125 -9.58 -0.37 -6.00
C ILE A 125 -8.41 0.57 -6.20
N TRP A 126 -8.41 1.28 -7.33
CA TRP A 126 -7.35 2.21 -7.69
C TRP A 126 -7.90 3.31 -8.60
N ASP A 127 -7.40 4.54 -8.43
CA ASP A 127 -7.90 5.75 -9.08
C ASP A 127 -7.15 6.14 -10.38
N GLN A 128 -5.96 5.58 -10.65
CA GLN A 128 -5.21 5.97 -11.85
C GLN A 128 -5.72 5.28 -13.12
N VAL A 129 -6.39 6.08 -13.97
CA VAL A 129 -6.90 5.68 -15.29
C VAL A 129 -5.79 5.37 -16.32
N GLN A 130 -4.54 5.76 -16.09
CA GLN A 130 -3.50 5.76 -17.14
C GLN A 130 -2.78 4.40 -17.36
N THR A 131 -2.85 3.47 -16.41
CA THR A 131 -2.07 2.21 -16.44
C THR A 131 -2.84 1.00 -17.02
N ILE A 132 -4.13 1.16 -17.33
CA ILE A 132 -5.04 0.06 -17.74
C ILE A 132 -4.68 -0.60 -19.09
N LYS A 133 -3.79 -0.02 -19.91
CA LYS A 133 -3.49 -0.56 -21.25
C LYS A 133 -2.66 -1.85 -21.29
N ARG A 134 -2.10 -2.34 -20.18
CA ARG A 134 -1.14 -3.48 -20.21
C ARG A 134 -1.49 -4.69 -19.32
N TRP A 135 -2.56 -4.63 -18.53
CA TRP A 135 -2.89 -5.65 -17.50
C TRP A 135 -4.06 -6.59 -17.85
N SER A 136 -4.70 -6.44 -19.02
CA SER A 136 -5.95 -7.14 -19.35
C SER A 136 -5.83 -8.59 -19.83
N THR A 137 -4.66 -9.24 -19.73
CA THR A 137 -4.47 -10.56 -20.38
C THR A 137 -4.53 -11.75 -19.42
N ASN A 138 -4.39 -11.60 -18.10
CA ASN A 138 -4.33 -12.79 -17.20
C ASN A 138 -5.19 -12.76 -15.94
N TRP A 139 -5.87 -11.66 -15.61
CA TRP A 139 -6.77 -11.62 -14.46
C TRP A 139 -8.00 -10.80 -14.86
N GLY A 140 -9.20 -11.39 -14.70
CA GLY A 140 -10.47 -10.78 -15.08
C GLY A 140 -10.57 -9.34 -14.57
N SER A 141 -10.56 -8.41 -15.51
CA SER A 141 -10.56 -6.98 -15.25
C SER A 141 -11.95 -6.49 -14.88
N ILE A 142 -12.12 -5.96 -13.67
CA ILE A 142 -13.16 -4.97 -13.35
C ILE A 142 -12.50 -3.76 -12.69
N GLY A 143 -12.20 -2.79 -13.53
CA GLY A 143 -12.17 -1.38 -13.14
C GLY A 143 -13.48 -0.74 -13.58
N THR A 144 -13.86 0.32 -12.87
CA THR A 144 -15.16 1.03 -12.90
C THR A 144 -16.33 0.26 -12.27
N SER A 145 -16.54 0.56 -10.98
CA SER A 145 -17.85 0.58 -10.31
C SER A 145 -18.82 -0.55 -10.65
N HIS A 146 -18.47 -1.81 -10.38
CA HIS A 146 -19.50 -2.83 -10.20
C HIS A 146 -19.15 -3.78 -9.05
N ILE A 147 -20.15 -3.91 -8.18
CA ILE A 147 -20.29 -4.81 -7.04
C ILE A 147 -20.08 -6.24 -7.53
N PHE A 148 -19.30 -7.02 -6.79
CA PHE A 148 -19.39 -8.47 -6.77
C PHE A 148 -19.95 -8.91 -5.42
#